data_AF-A0A9P7V6N9-F1
#
_entry.id   AF-A0A9P7V6N9-F1
#
_cell.length_a   1.000
_cell.length_b   1.000
_cell.length_c   1.000
_cell.angle_alpha   90.00
_cell.angle_beta   90.00
_cell.angle_gamma   90.00
#
_symmetry.space_group_name_H-M   'P 1'
#
loop_
_entity.id
_entity.type
_entity.pdbx_description
1 polymer ?
#
loop_
_entity_poly.entity_id
_entity_poly.type
_entity_poly.pdbx_seq_one_letter_code
_entity_poly.pdbx_strand_id
1 'polypeptide(L)'
;MLNTGCTHCQTPFERDLSKPLALSQPYVDRYVIHLNHKYSTMADIPSRVVLPLLTTVRESPEVIQSTLGIIEGADHPTHDNEQMVVRFYPEGILARGTVEAISLYLKSESDINSLQVEEISKPLVMVCGHAARDARCGTIAPLLVEELTAVAKLQGLDFDVGYITHVGGHIYAGNLIIFKRGQLPTWYGRVDPHHIQGIIQESVLGNNIIDELYRGR
;
A
#
# COMPACT_ATOMS: atom_id res chain seq x y z
N MET A 1 -18.56 6.69 19.76
CA MET A 1 -17.35 6.87 18.94
C MET A 1 -16.90 8.31 19.09
N LEU A 2 -15.63 8.55 19.39
CA LEU A 2 -15.06 9.90 19.36
C LEU A 2 -14.97 10.32 17.90
N ASN A 3 -15.85 11.24 17.48
CA ASN A 3 -15.70 11.95 16.21
C ASN A 3 -14.45 12.81 16.36
N THR A 4 -13.37 12.46 15.65
CA THR A 4 -12.11 13.20 15.70
C THR A 4 -12.25 14.61 15.14
N GLY A 5 -13.35 14.91 14.44
CA GLY A 5 -13.45 16.08 13.59
C GLY A 5 -12.52 15.87 12.41
N CYS A 6 -13.02 16.06 11.20
CA CYS A 6 -12.15 15.93 10.05
C CYS A 6 -11.13 17.10 10.07
N THR A 7 -9.84 16.77 10.16
CA THR A 7 -8.76 17.78 10.26
C THR A 7 -8.65 18.60 8.96
N HIS A 8 -9.01 17.98 7.82
CA HIS A 8 -8.95 18.57 6.48
C HIS A 8 -10.17 18.20 5.63
N CYS A 9 -11.23 19.01 5.64
CA CYS A 9 -12.52 18.61 5.04
C CYS A 9 -12.71 19.00 3.58
N GLN A 10 -11.70 19.57 2.94
CA GLN A 10 -11.75 19.98 1.55
C GLN A 10 -10.58 19.39 0.78
N THR A 11 -10.86 18.86 -0.41
CA THR A 11 -9.83 18.42 -1.35
C THR A 11 -9.00 19.64 -1.78
N PRO A 12 -7.66 19.58 -1.76
CA PRO A 12 -6.80 20.72 -2.08
C PRO A 12 -6.70 21.01 -3.59
N PHE A 13 -7.54 20.37 -4.42
CA PHE A 13 -7.58 20.51 -5.87
C PHE A 13 -8.94 20.06 -6.43
N GLU A 14 -9.25 20.51 -7.64
CA GLU A 14 -10.44 20.09 -8.37
C GLU A 14 -10.29 18.66 -8.93
N ARG A 15 -11.36 17.86 -8.85
CA ARG A 15 -11.43 16.51 -9.43
C ARG A 15 -12.48 16.46 -10.53
N ASP A 16 -12.12 15.81 -11.65
CA ASP A 16 -13.09 15.38 -12.64
C ASP A 16 -13.88 14.18 -12.09
N LEU A 17 -15.09 14.46 -11.59
CA LEU A 17 -16.02 13.46 -11.07
C LEU A 17 -16.91 12.85 -12.15
N SER A 18 -16.89 13.37 -13.39
CA SER A 18 -17.76 12.89 -14.48
C SER A 18 -17.41 11.48 -14.95
N LYS A 19 -16.15 11.06 -14.75
CA LYS A 19 -15.68 9.72 -15.11
C LYS A 19 -16.01 8.72 -13.98
N PRO A 20 -16.52 7.53 -14.29
CA PRO A 20 -16.73 6.50 -13.28
C PRO A 20 -15.41 5.98 -12.72
N LEU A 21 -15.42 5.49 -11.48
CA LEU A 21 -14.33 4.69 -10.93
C LEU A 21 -14.35 3.32 -11.64
N ALA A 22 -13.60 3.18 -12.75
CA ALA A 22 -13.52 1.92 -13.48
C ALA A 22 -12.60 0.91 -12.75
N LEU A 23 -12.94 -0.38 -12.84
CA LEU A 23 -12.11 -1.54 -12.48
C LEU A 23 -10.79 -1.48 -13.26
N SER A 24 -9.78 -0.84 -12.69
CA SER A 24 -8.57 -0.45 -13.43
C SER A 24 -7.36 -1.33 -13.16
N GLN A 25 -7.53 -2.47 -12.49
CA GLN A 25 -6.41 -3.36 -12.14
C GLN A 25 -6.67 -4.79 -12.60
N PRO A 26 -5.66 -5.47 -13.16
CA PRO A 26 -5.74 -6.89 -13.42
C PRO A 26 -5.77 -7.66 -12.09
N TYR A 27 -6.46 -8.79 -12.08
CA TYR A 27 -6.41 -9.73 -10.96
C TYR A 27 -4.96 -10.20 -10.75
N VAL A 28 -4.51 -10.17 -9.50
CA VAL A 28 -3.16 -10.58 -9.08
C VAL A 28 -3.31 -11.63 -7.99
N ASP A 29 -2.69 -12.79 -8.17
CA ASP A 29 -2.76 -13.90 -7.22
C ASP A 29 -2.05 -13.58 -5.90
N ARG A 30 -0.94 -12.84 -5.99
CA ARG A 30 -0.10 -12.48 -4.84
C ARG A 30 0.50 -11.08 -4.94
N TYR A 31 0.39 -10.32 -3.86
CA TYR A 31 1.03 -9.02 -3.72
C TYR A 31 2.31 -9.16 -2.89
N VAL A 32 3.39 -8.59 -3.42
CA VAL A 32 4.72 -8.61 -2.82
C VAL A 32 5.09 -7.16 -2.50
N ILE A 33 5.08 -6.82 -1.22
CA ILE A 33 5.24 -5.44 -0.78
C ILE A 33 6.60 -5.29 -0.10
N HIS A 34 7.45 -4.43 -0.65
CA HIS A 34 8.84 -4.26 -0.21
C HIS A 34 8.98 -3.08 0.75
N LEU A 35 9.62 -3.29 1.90
CA LEU A 35 9.67 -2.31 2.99
C LEU A 35 10.97 -1.49 3.08
N ASN A 36 12.00 -1.76 2.26
CA ASN A 36 13.37 -1.29 2.60
C ASN A 36 13.82 0.04 1.99
N HIS A 37 12.93 0.80 1.34
CA HIS A 37 13.33 2.10 0.80
C HIS A 37 12.90 3.27 1.68
N LYS A 38 13.87 3.85 2.39
CA LYS A 38 13.73 5.21 2.94
C LYS A 38 14.02 6.23 1.85
N TYR A 39 13.00 6.97 1.45
CA TYR A 39 13.14 8.17 0.63
C TYR A 39 13.05 9.40 1.54
N SER A 40 13.98 10.34 1.37
CA SER A 40 14.03 11.57 2.18
C SER A 40 12.82 12.46 1.95
N THR A 41 12.30 12.49 0.72
CA THR A 41 11.10 13.26 0.36
C THR A 41 10.19 12.49 -0.61
N MET A 42 8.93 12.93 -0.73
CA MET A 42 8.00 12.37 -1.71
C MET A 42 8.37 12.64 -3.17
N ALA A 43 9.27 13.60 -3.42
CA ALA A 43 9.79 13.87 -4.76
C ALA A 43 10.87 12.85 -5.17
N ASP A 44 11.53 12.22 -4.20
CA ASP A 44 12.63 11.26 -4.43
C ASP A 44 12.12 9.84 -4.70
N ILE A 45 10.80 9.61 -4.54
CA ILE A 45 10.17 8.33 -4.82
C ILE A 45 10.28 8.09 -6.33
N PRO A 46 10.69 6.89 -6.80
CA PRO A 46 10.70 6.56 -8.22
C PRO A 46 9.31 6.20 -8.74
N SER A 47 8.95 6.69 -9.93
CA SER A 47 7.61 6.51 -10.54
C SER A 47 7.14 5.06 -10.62
N ARG A 48 8.09 4.12 -10.58
CA ARG A 48 7.88 2.70 -10.42
C ARG A 48 9.04 2.14 -9.61
N VAL A 49 8.76 1.42 -8.53
CA VAL A 49 9.76 0.55 -7.91
C VAL A 49 9.83 -0.69 -8.78
N VAL A 50 10.81 -0.70 -9.70
CA VAL A 50 11.17 -1.88 -10.47
C VAL A 50 12.24 -2.60 -9.68
N LEU A 51 11.86 -3.65 -8.96
CA LEU A 51 12.86 -4.56 -8.41
C LEU A 51 13.41 -5.39 -9.59
N PRO A 52 14.74 -5.39 -9.85
CA PRO A 52 15.36 -6.17 -10.93
C PRO A 52 14.99 -7.66 -10.88
N LEU A 53 14.71 -8.15 -9.66
CA LEU A 53 14.23 -9.49 -9.34
C LEU A 53 12.81 -9.77 -9.86
N LEU A 54 11.87 -8.85 -9.63
CA LEU A 54 10.45 -9.06 -9.90
C LEU A 54 10.09 -8.82 -11.37
N THR A 55 10.95 -8.14 -12.14
CA THR A 55 10.87 -8.16 -13.61
C THR A 55 11.09 -9.56 -14.18
N THR A 56 11.96 -10.38 -13.57
CA THR A 56 12.16 -11.78 -14.00
C THR A 56 11.06 -12.73 -13.50
N VAL A 57 10.45 -12.45 -12.34
CA VAL A 57 9.31 -13.25 -11.82
C VAL A 57 8.02 -12.98 -12.58
N ARG A 58 7.81 -11.73 -13.04
CA ARG A 58 6.68 -11.36 -13.92
C ARG A 58 6.59 -12.15 -15.22
N GLU A 59 7.68 -12.79 -15.64
CA GLU A 59 7.73 -13.60 -16.86
C GLU A 59 7.37 -15.07 -16.60
N SER A 60 7.13 -15.49 -15.35
CA SER A 60 6.58 -16.82 -15.04
C SER A 60 5.07 -16.84 -15.28
N PRO A 61 4.55 -17.69 -16.19
CA PRO A 61 3.12 -17.78 -16.49
C PRO A 61 2.26 -18.35 -15.35
N GLU A 62 2.87 -18.84 -14.26
CA GLU A 62 2.19 -19.54 -13.16
C GLU A 62 1.84 -18.65 -11.96
N VAL A 63 2.43 -17.45 -11.81
CA VAL A 63 2.15 -16.56 -10.66
C VAL A 63 2.14 -15.08 -11.10
N ILE A 64 0.97 -14.45 -11.12
CA ILE A 64 0.87 -13.00 -11.38
C ILE A 64 1.19 -12.25 -10.06
N GLN A 65 2.27 -11.45 -10.06
CA GLN A 65 2.70 -10.66 -8.90
C GLN A 65 2.74 -9.16 -9.17
N SER A 66 2.31 -8.36 -8.19
CA SER A 66 2.45 -6.90 -8.19
C SER A 66 3.38 -6.44 -7.08
N THR A 67 4.42 -5.69 -7.45
CA THR A 67 5.38 -5.11 -6.53
C THR A 67 4.99 -3.69 -6.17
N LEU A 68 4.86 -3.44 -4.88
CA LEU A 68 4.56 -2.12 -4.35
C LEU A 68 5.65 -1.74 -3.34
N GLY A 69 6.34 -0.63 -3.57
CA GLY A 69 7.34 -0.12 -2.62
C GLY A 69 6.67 0.69 -1.53
N ILE A 70 7.02 0.43 -0.27
CA ILE A 70 6.59 1.25 0.88
C ILE A 70 7.60 2.37 1.15
N ILE A 71 7.07 3.48 1.67
CA ILE A 71 7.82 4.49 2.41
C ILE A 71 7.26 4.49 3.82
N GLU A 72 8.01 3.95 4.78
CA GLU A 72 7.59 3.91 6.18
C GLU A 72 8.09 5.13 6.95
N GLY A 73 7.18 5.67 7.77
CA GLY A 73 7.49 6.34 9.02
C GLY A 73 7.12 5.45 10.19
N ALA A 74 7.94 4.44 10.50
CA ALA A 74 7.99 3.72 11.78
C ALA A 74 9.28 2.87 11.80
N ASP A 75 9.81 2.59 12.98
CA ASP A 75 11.14 2.01 13.23
C ASP A 75 11.38 0.62 12.61
N HIS A 76 11.73 0.56 11.33
CA HIS A 76 12.40 -0.59 10.73
C HIS A 76 13.87 -0.25 10.41
N PRO A 77 14.82 -1.13 10.83
CA PRO A 77 16.24 -0.88 10.67
C PRO A 77 16.57 -0.82 9.18
N THR A 78 16.96 0.37 8.73
CA THR A 78 17.66 0.52 7.46
C THR A 78 19.14 0.39 7.72
N HIS A 79 19.85 -0.08 6.69
CA HIS A 79 21.32 -0.19 6.59
C HIS A 79 21.91 -1.56 6.93
N ASP A 80 21.33 -2.61 6.37
CA ASP A 80 22.17 -3.69 5.84
C ASP A 80 21.78 -3.92 4.38
N ASN A 81 22.65 -3.52 3.44
CA ASN A 81 22.35 -3.50 2.00
C ASN A 81 22.04 -4.90 1.43
N GLU A 82 22.32 -5.95 2.19
CA GLU A 82 22.05 -7.34 1.80
C GLU A 82 20.70 -7.83 2.31
N GLN A 83 20.12 -7.25 3.37
CA GLN A 83 18.85 -7.72 3.92
C GLN A 83 17.64 -7.03 3.30
N MET A 84 16.63 -7.84 2.96
CA MET A 84 15.38 -7.46 2.34
C MET A 84 14.20 -7.84 3.24
N VAL A 85 13.25 -6.92 3.45
CA VAL A 85 12.00 -7.20 4.18
C VAL A 85 10.81 -7.08 3.24
N VAL A 86 9.97 -8.12 3.19
CA VAL A 86 8.86 -8.26 2.24
C VAL A 86 7.60 -8.77 2.92
N ARG A 87 6.46 -8.13 2.66
CA ARG A 87 5.13 -8.64 3.02
C ARG A 87 4.46 -9.32 1.84
N PHE A 88 3.85 -10.48 2.10
CA PHE A 88 3.06 -11.24 1.15
C PHE A 88 1.58 -11.21 1.53
N TYR A 89 0.74 -10.85 0.56
CA TYR A 89 -0.71 -10.91 0.67
C TYR A 89 -1.30 -11.69 -0.51
N PRO A 90 -2.38 -12.47 -0.29
CA PRO A 90 -3.21 -12.53 0.92
C PRO A 90 -2.67 -13.41 2.05
N GLU A 91 -1.52 -14.06 1.91
CA GLU A 91 -1.00 -15.04 2.88
C GLU A 91 -0.79 -14.43 4.27
N GLY A 92 -0.51 -13.13 4.37
CA GLY A 92 -0.22 -12.46 5.63
C GLY A 92 1.09 -12.95 6.19
N ILE A 93 2.14 -12.88 5.38
CA ILE A 93 3.49 -13.32 5.76
C ILE A 93 4.43 -12.13 5.66
N LEU A 94 5.32 -11.97 6.63
CA LEU A 94 6.47 -11.08 6.55
C LEU A 94 7.74 -11.94 6.51
N ALA A 95 8.53 -11.77 5.45
CA ALA A 95 9.80 -12.45 5.28
C ALA A 95 10.96 -11.45 5.37
N ARG A 96 12.03 -11.89 6.03
CA ARG A 96 13.32 -11.18 6.09
C ARG A 96 14.42 -12.14 5.67
N GLY A 97 15.31 -11.70 4.79
CA GLY A 97 16.42 -12.52 4.31
C GLY A 97 17.29 -11.74 3.35
N THR A 98 18.29 -12.39 2.74
CA THR A 98 19.08 -11.70 1.72
C THR A 98 18.26 -11.44 0.45
N VAL A 99 18.71 -10.49 -0.38
CA VAL A 99 18.11 -10.25 -1.70
C VAL A 99 18.07 -11.54 -2.52
N GLU A 100 19.15 -12.34 -2.48
CA GLU A 100 19.25 -13.62 -3.17
C GLU A 100 18.25 -14.65 -2.62
N ALA A 101 18.11 -14.77 -1.29
CA ALA A 101 17.19 -15.70 -0.67
C ALA A 101 15.73 -15.37 -1.01
N ILE A 102 15.34 -14.09 -0.92
CA ILE A 102 14.01 -13.63 -1.33
C ILE A 102 13.79 -13.85 -2.84
N SER A 103 14.82 -13.64 -3.67
CA SER A 103 14.77 -13.93 -5.13
C SER A 103 14.40 -15.37 -5.42
N LEU A 104 15.09 -16.30 -4.76
CA LEU A 104 14.92 -17.73 -4.96
C LEU A 104 13.52 -18.15 -4.52
N TYR A 105 13.09 -17.69 -3.33
CA TYR A 105 11.74 -17.96 -2.84
C TYR A 105 10.65 -17.43 -3.78
N LEU A 106 10.79 -16.21 -4.31
CA LEU A 106 9.82 -15.63 -5.25
C LEU A 106 9.72 -16.41 -6.58
N LYS A 107 10.82 -17.04 -7.02
CA LYS A 107 10.88 -17.75 -8.31
C LYS A 107 10.36 -19.19 -8.23
N SER A 108 10.61 -19.88 -7.12
CA SER A 108 10.36 -21.33 -7.04
C SER A 108 9.63 -21.76 -5.76
N GLU A 109 9.24 -20.82 -4.89
CA GLU A 109 8.69 -21.08 -3.54
C GLU A 109 9.56 -22.03 -2.70
N SER A 110 10.82 -22.22 -3.09
CA SER A 110 11.76 -23.12 -2.46
C SER A 110 12.63 -22.38 -1.45
N ASP A 111 13.21 -23.13 -0.52
CA ASP A 111 14.25 -22.64 0.40
C ASP A 111 13.78 -21.55 1.38
N ILE A 112 12.53 -21.67 1.86
CA ILE A 112 11.97 -20.82 2.92
C ILE A 112 12.81 -20.82 4.22
N ASN A 113 13.62 -21.87 4.45
CA ASN A 113 14.49 -21.98 5.62
C ASN A 113 15.62 -20.93 5.64
N SER A 114 15.97 -20.38 4.48
CA SER A 114 16.92 -19.27 4.36
C SER A 114 16.31 -17.92 4.73
N LEU A 115 14.99 -17.87 4.94
CA LEU A 115 14.23 -16.69 5.30
C LEU A 115 13.78 -16.77 6.76
N GLN A 116 13.84 -15.65 7.47
CA GLN A 116 13.11 -15.46 8.70
C GLN A 116 11.68 -15.08 8.35
N VAL A 117 10.73 -15.94 8.69
CA VAL A 117 9.32 -15.81 8.29
C VAL A 117 8.45 -15.68 9.53
N GLU A 118 7.57 -14.68 9.54
CA GLU A 118 6.55 -14.51 10.57
C GLU A 118 5.17 -14.31 9.93
N GLU A 119 4.14 -14.82 10.60
CA GLU A 119 2.76 -14.50 10.24
C GLU A 119 2.41 -13.08 10.69
N ILE A 120 1.73 -12.34 9.82
CA ILE A 120 1.18 -11.02 10.11
C ILE A 120 -0.34 -11.05 9.96
N SER A 121 -1.03 -10.59 11.00
CA SER A 121 -2.49 -10.36 10.97
C SER A 121 -2.85 -8.89 10.83
N LYS A 122 -1.87 -8.00 11.07
CA LYS A 122 -2.05 -6.54 11.08
C LYS A 122 -2.37 -6.03 9.66
N PRO A 123 -3.49 -5.30 9.46
CA PRO A 123 -3.79 -4.69 8.17
C PRO A 123 -2.72 -3.67 7.77
N LEU A 124 -2.52 -3.49 6.46
CA LEU A 124 -1.65 -2.48 5.89
C LEU A 124 -2.45 -1.57 4.96
N VAL A 125 -2.36 -0.25 5.19
CA VAL A 125 -3.01 0.79 4.38
C VAL A 125 -1.95 1.57 3.62
N MET A 126 -2.02 1.53 2.29
CA MET A 126 -1.06 2.16 1.39
C MET A 126 -1.66 3.36 0.67
N VAL A 127 -1.00 4.52 0.71
CA VAL A 127 -1.48 5.77 0.09
C VAL A 127 -0.55 6.24 -1.02
N CYS A 128 -1.07 6.42 -2.24
CA CYS A 128 -0.25 6.85 -3.38
C CYS A 128 0.22 8.29 -3.19
N GLY A 129 1.53 8.47 -2.95
CA GLY A 129 2.15 9.77 -2.65
C GLY A 129 3.01 10.35 -3.78
N HIS A 130 2.87 9.84 -5.00
CA HIS A 130 3.88 10.06 -6.03
C HIS A 130 3.83 11.45 -6.71
N ALA A 131 4.42 12.47 -6.09
CA ALA A 131 4.33 13.87 -6.52
C ALA A 131 4.88 14.12 -7.94
N ALA A 132 6.01 13.50 -8.31
CA ALA A 132 6.65 13.69 -9.62
C ALA A 132 5.80 13.17 -10.79
N ARG A 133 4.91 12.21 -10.54
CA ARG A 133 4.05 11.59 -11.57
C ARG A 133 2.65 12.17 -11.57
N ASP A 134 2.11 12.48 -10.39
CA ASP A 134 0.84 13.15 -10.22
C ASP A 134 0.91 14.09 -9.02
N ALA A 135 0.99 15.39 -9.30
CA ALA A 135 1.06 16.44 -8.28
C ALA A 135 -0.09 16.33 -7.28
N ARG A 136 -1.29 15.91 -7.72
CA ARG A 136 -2.46 15.73 -6.85
C ARG A 136 -2.24 14.63 -5.80
N CYS A 137 -1.63 13.51 -6.20
CA CYS A 137 -1.24 12.45 -5.27
C CYS A 137 -0.18 12.96 -4.28
N GLY A 138 0.78 13.77 -4.76
CA GLY A 138 1.75 14.44 -3.91
C GLY A 138 1.11 15.38 -2.86
N THR A 139 0.03 16.07 -3.23
CA THR A 139 -0.67 17.00 -2.33
C THR A 139 -1.60 16.30 -1.34
N ILE A 140 -2.40 15.32 -1.77
CA ILE A 140 -3.41 14.68 -0.90
C ILE A 140 -2.80 13.64 0.04
N ALA A 141 -1.76 12.92 -0.37
CA ALA A 141 -1.27 11.77 0.39
C ALA A 141 -0.80 12.09 1.80
N PRO A 142 -0.07 13.20 2.07
CA PRO A 142 0.32 13.56 3.44
C PRO A 142 -0.88 13.77 4.35
N LEU A 143 -1.93 14.42 3.84
CA LEU A 143 -3.16 14.68 4.58
C LEU A 143 -3.89 13.36 4.93
N LEU A 144 -3.91 12.40 4.00
CA LEU A 144 -4.51 11.09 4.24
C LEU A 144 -3.71 10.26 5.25
N VAL A 145 -2.38 10.26 5.13
CA VAL A 145 -1.49 9.52 6.06
C VAL A 145 -1.54 10.13 7.46
N GLU A 146 -1.55 11.45 7.58
CA GLU A 146 -1.70 12.16 8.86
C GLU A 146 -3.01 11.78 9.54
N GLU A 147 -4.15 11.85 8.83
CA GLU A 147 -5.46 11.50 9.39
C GLU A 147 -5.54 10.00 9.75
N LEU A 148 -5.04 9.09 8.90
CA LEU A 148 -4.97 7.66 9.20
C LEU A 148 -4.20 7.39 10.50
N THR A 149 -3.03 8.03 10.64
CA THR A 149 -2.14 7.88 11.81
C THR A 149 -2.78 8.48 13.06
N ALA A 150 -3.42 9.65 12.93
CA ALA A 150 -4.10 10.32 14.03
C ALA A 150 -5.26 9.46 14.56
N VAL A 151 -6.13 8.95 13.68
CA VAL A 151 -7.24 8.07 14.08
C VAL A 151 -6.72 6.77 14.69
N ALA A 152 -5.70 6.15 14.09
CA ALA A 152 -5.10 4.93 14.64
C ALA A 152 -4.61 5.13 16.08
N LYS A 153 -3.85 6.21 16.30
CA LYS A 153 -3.30 6.55 17.62
C LYS A 153 -4.40 6.89 18.63
N LEU A 154 -5.37 7.71 18.25
CA LEU A 154 -6.45 8.15 19.14
C LEU A 154 -7.37 7.00 19.56
N GLN A 155 -7.59 6.03 18.68
CA GLN A 155 -8.47 4.88 18.92
C GLN A 155 -7.71 3.62 19.37
N GLY A 156 -6.38 3.67 19.48
CA GLY A 156 -5.55 2.52 19.86
C GLY A 156 -5.64 1.37 18.85
N LEU A 157 -5.79 1.68 17.56
CA LEU A 157 -5.93 0.70 16.49
C LEU A 157 -4.56 0.24 16.01
N ASP A 158 -4.45 -1.05 15.72
CA ASP A 158 -3.23 -1.68 15.24
C ASP A 158 -3.35 -1.99 13.73
N PHE A 159 -2.97 -1.02 12.89
CA PHE A 159 -2.74 -1.20 11.46
C PHE A 159 -1.55 -0.34 11.00
N ASP A 160 -0.86 -0.77 9.94
CA ASP A 160 0.29 -0.04 9.39
C ASP A 160 -0.16 0.90 8.28
N VAL A 161 0.53 2.04 8.16
CA VAL A 161 0.27 3.05 7.13
C VAL A 161 1.57 3.36 6.43
N GLY A 162 1.54 3.40 5.09
CA GLY A 162 2.71 3.73 4.30
C GLY A 162 2.37 4.43 3.00
N TYR A 163 3.36 5.10 2.42
CA TYR A 163 3.21 5.59 1.04
C TYR A 163 3.55 4.51 0.04
N ILE A 164 2.92 4.59 -1.12
CA ILE A 164 3.18 3.74 -2.27
C ILE A 164 3.54 4.58 -3.49
N THR A 165 4.26 3.97 -4.44
CA THR A 165 4.52 4.55 -5.76
C THR A 165 3.22 4.87 -6.52
N HIS A 166 3.34 5.50 -7.69
CA HIS A 166 2.16 5.85 -8.47
C HIS A 166 1.29 4.62 -8.79
N VAL A 167 0.03 4.63 -8.33
CA VAL A 167 -0.93 3.57 -8.63
C VAL A 167 -2.23 4.16 -9.17
N GLY A 168 -2.60 3.77 -10.38
CA GLY A 168 -3.76 4.30 -11.10
C GLY A 168 -3.50 5.67 -11.75
N GLY A 169 -4.43 6.11 -12.60
CA GLY A 169 -4.35 7.42 -13.24
C GLY A 169 -4.81 8.57 -12.34
N HIS A 170 -4.56 9.78 -12.80
CA HIS A 170 -4.83 11.00 -12.03
C HIS A 170 -6.31 11.23 -11.67
N ILE A 171 -7.23 10.55 -12.36
CA ILE A 171 -8.68 10.60 -12.11
C ILE A 171 -9.06 9.97 -10.76
N TYR A 172 -8.12 9.23 -10.16
CA TYR A 172 -8.27 8.51 -8.90
C TYR A 172 -7.52 9.17 -7.74
N ALA A 173 -6.90 10.34 -7.94
CA ALA A 173 -6.06 11.00 -6.94
C ALA A 173 -6.70 11.00 -5.54
N GLY A 174 -5.92 10.58 -4.55
CA GLY A 174 -6.45 10.00 -3.31
C GLY A 174 -6.58 8.47 -3.41
N ASN A 175 -5.58 7.81 -4.03
CA ASN A 175 -5.55 6.35 -4.13
C ASN A 175 -5.11 5.75 -2.80
N LEU A 176 -5.91 4.81 -2.29
CA LEU A 176 -5.65 4.08 -1.06
C LEU A 176 -5.85 2.58 -1.33
N ILE A 177 -4.96 1.72 -0.85
CA ILE A 177 -5.07 0.26 -0.99
C ILE A 177 -4.99 -0.37 0.40
N ILE A 178 -5.92 -1.25 0.72
CA ILE A 178 -5.98 -1.96 2.00
C ILE A 178 -5.61 -3.41 1.79
N PHE A 179 -4.57 -3.87 2.48
CA PHE A 179 -4.11 -5.26 2.48
C PHE A 179 -4.48 -5.93 3.81
N LYS A 180 -5.07 -7.11 3.74
CA LYS A 180 -5.46 -7.93 4.90
C LYS A 180 -5.14 -9.39 4.63
N ARG A 181 -4.76 -10.13 5.67
CA ARG A 181 -4.57 -11.58 5.60
C ARG A 181 -5.88 -12.25 5.17
N GLY A 182 -5.79 -13.22 4.25
CA GLY A 182 -6.89 -14.00 3.73
C GLY A 182 -7.83 -13.24 2.79
N GLN A 183 -7.48 -12.03 2.36
CA GLN A 183 -8.35 -11.19 1.53
C GLN A 183 -7.59 -10.55 0.38
N LEU A 184 -8.27 -10.42 -0.77
CA LEU A 184 -7.78 -9.61 -1.87
C LEU A 184 -7.73 -8.13 -1.44
N PRO A 185 -6.74 -7.36 -1.91
CA PRO A 185 -6.63 -5.96 -1.52
C PRO A 185 -7.83 -5.15 -1.99
N THR A 186 -8.28 -4.23 -1.15
CA THR A 186 -9.36 -3.31 -1.50
C THR A 186 -8.79 -2.01 -2.02
N TRP A 187 -9.15 -1.65 -3.25
CA TRP A 187 -8.67 -0.43 -3.89
C TRP A 187 -9.70 0.68 -3.79
N TYR A 188 -9.29 1.80 -3.21
CA TYR A 188 -10.04 3.04 -3.18
C TYR A 188 -9.36 4.14 -4.00
N GLY A 189 -10.16 5.07 -4.49
CA GLY A 189 -9.67 6.31 -5.10
C GLY A 189 -10.63 7.44 -4.85
N ARG A 190 -10.17 8.67 -5.17
CA ARG A 190 -10.88 9.90 -4.78
C ARG A 190 -11.09 10.02 -3.27
N VAL A 191 -10.22 9.37 -2.48
CA VAL A 191 -10.26 9.46 -1.03
C VAL A 191 -9.83 10.86 -0.60
N ASP A 192 -10.60 11.42 0.32
CA ASP A 192 -10.34 12.66 1.04
C ASP A 192 -10.23 12.39 2.54
N PRO A 193 -9.61 13.28 3.33
CA PRO A 193 -9.42 13.05 4.76
C PRO A 193 -10.72 12.77 5.52
N HIS A 194 -11.84 13.41 5.16
CA HIS A 194 -13.13 13.15 5.80
C HIS A 194 -13.66 11.72 5.64
N HIS A 195 -13.20 10.97 4.62
CA HIS A 195 -13.58 9.57 4.41
C HIS A 195 -12.82 8.59 5.32
N ILE A 196 -11.67 9.00 5.88
CA ILE A 196 -10.73 8.09 6.55
C ILE A 196 -11.38 7.35 7.72
N GLN A 197 -12.15 8.04 8.55
CA GLN A 197 -12.81 7.40 9.68
C GLN A 197 -13.78 6.29 9.24
N GLY A 198 -14.54 6.52 8.16
CA GLY A 198 -15.44 5.53 7.59
C GLY A 198 -14.69 4.35 6.98
N ILE A 199 -13.63 4.61 6.21
CA ILE A 199 -12.76 3.57 5.64
C ILE A 199 -12.16 2.67 6.73
N ILE A 200 -11.70 3.27 7.84
CA ILE A 200 -11.14 2.50 8.95
C ILE A 200 -12.21 1.56 9.54
N GLN A 201 -13.39 2.07 9.84
CA GLN A 201 -14.45 1.26 10.47
C GLN A 201 -14.96 0.16 9.52
N GLU A 202 -15.30 0.52 8.29
CA GLU A 202 -15.94 -0.39 7.34
C GLU A 202 -14.97 -1.41 6.74
N SER A 203 -13.74 -0.99 6.41
CA SER A 203 -12.85 -1.79 5.56
C SER A 203 -11.56 -2.24 6.24
N VAL A 204 -10.96 -1.41 7.10
CA VAL A 204 -9.74 -1.80 7.83
C VAL A 204 -10.12 -2.76 8.96
N LEU A 205 -11.03 -2.36 9.83
CA LEU A 205 -11.53 -3.16 10.94
C LEU A 205 -12.62 -4.14 10.51
N GLY A 206 -13.59 -3.66 9.73
CA GLY A 206 -14.60 -4.48 9.08
C GLY A 206 -14.11 -5.16 7.80
N ASN A 207 -15.03 -5.79 7.06
CA ASN A 207 -14.78 -6.39 5.75
C ASN A 207 -15.74 -5.83 4.68
N ASN A 208 -16.28 -4.64 4.92
CA ASN A 208 -17.25 -3.98 4.05
C ASN A 208 -16.52 -3.08 3.04
N ILE A 209 -17.11 -2.99 1.85
CA ILE A 209 -16.65 -2.11 0.79
C ILE A 209 -17.52 -0.85 0.78
N ILE A 210 -16.87 0.31 0.64
CA ILE A 210 -17.55 1.59 0.40
C ILE A 210 -17.63 1.80 -1.11
N ASP A 211 -18.77 1.48 -1.70
CA ASP A 211 -18.97 1.43 -3.15
C ASP A 211 -18.60 2.74 -3.86
N GLU A 212 -18.86 3.88 -3.23
CA GLU A 212 -18.60 5.22 -3.78
C GLU A 212 -17.11 5.50 -4.01
N LEU A 213 -16.23 4.82 -3.25
CA LEU A 213 -14.78 4.97 -3.33
C LEU A 213 -14.13 3.78 -4.05
N TYR A 214 -14.87 2.70 -4.24
CA TYR A 214 -14.36 1.41 -4.72
C TYR A 214 -13.91 1.46 -6.17
N ARG A 215 -12.71 0.92 -6.40
CA ARG A 215 -12.05 0.87 -7.71
C ARG A 215 -11.79 -0.54 -8.22
N GLY A 216 -12.17 -1.56 -7.44
CA GLY A 216 -11.93 -2.95 -7.80
C GLY A 216 -10.98 -3.71 -6.90
N ARG A 217 -10.76 -4.96 -7.30
CA ARG A 217 -9.80 -5.93 -6.79
C ARG A 217 -8.98 -6.42 -7.96
#